data_AF-A0A034W1E6-F1
#
_entry.id   AF-A0A034W1E6-F1
#
_cell.length_a   1.000
_cell.length_b   1.000
_cell.length_c   1.000
_cell.angle_alpha   90.00
_cell.angle_beta   90.00
_cell.angle_gamma   90.00
#
_symmetry.space_group_name_H-M   'P 1'
#
loop_
_entity.id
_entity.type
_entity.pdbx_description
1 polymer ?
#
loop_
_entity_poly.entity_id
_entity_poly.type
_entity_poly.pdbx_seq_one_letter_code
_entity_poly.pdbx_strand_id
1 'polypeptide(L)'
;LDEKAPPSIVMDVEPFLNICMELGYMNRKNPKNPYLKGPCTAALAYIEICQYAKIPMRVPQQCVMCEINNGVYVPESTFMEYNINNESHSSDIVFLVEANECNTFSLENSIVSALEEQLYSQKFINSRYAVIAYGSQLPPFDYPRTISKDNVVFINSTNILRQYLKHSTAFSKSYDGSTSKSDMMHAISIASRLNFRTGVSKTFIIISCSRCDIKQMRFDYSSILQYMSDEGVSLHIITNAEFNVEKPRKIRNFYGFDKQFVYSNRSPEGSSELRNTLHVSNNSFGICAQLALDSEGSVFSVKQKGPIKRLATIFAKRVVQSAISKGNQTCECTGHNSGSAYMICTMKKSSNKKPTNEQNDYDFSDWDWQFEDYTVN
;
A
#
# COMPACT_ATOMS: atom_id res chain seq x y z
N LEU A 1 -13.55 53.06 -19.41
CA LEU A 1 -13.94 52.31 -20.62
C LEU A 1 -13.48 50.88 -20.44
N ASP A 2 -14.38 50.13 -19.80
CA ASP A 2 -14.61 48.68 -19.87
C ASP A 2 -13.41 47.73 -19.80
N GLU A 3 -13.15 47.26 -18.57
CA GLU A 3 -12.76 45.87 -18.33
C GLU A 3 -13.82 44.96 -18.97
N LYS A 4 -13.58 44.55 -20.22
CA LYS A 4 -14.33 43.45 -20.82
C LYS A 4 -14.04 42.22 -19.99
N ALA A 5 -15.06 41.79 -19.23
CA ALA A 5 -15.12 40.45 -18.67
C ALA A 5 -14.73 39.43 -19.76
N PRO A 6 -13.93 38.40 -19.43
CA PRO A 6 -13.61 37.36 -20.40
C PRO A 6 -14.92 36.77 -20.94
N PRO A 7 -15.00 36.43 -22.23
CA PRO A 7 -16.23 35.88 -22.80
C PRO A 7 -16.61 34.64 -21.99
N SER A 8 -17.83 34.66 -21.45
CA SER A 8 -18.44 33.47 -20.85
C SER A 8 -18.40 32.36 -21.90
N ILE A 9 -17.59 31.33 -21.65
CA ILE A 9 -17.53 30.15 -22.52
C ILE A 9 -18.89 29.47 -22.42
N VAL A 10 -19.75 29.70 -23.40
CA VAL A 10 -21.02 28.99 -23.54
C VAL A 10 -20.69 27.65 -24.20
N MET A 11 -20.74 26.57 -23.41
CA MET A 11 -20.57 25.21 -23.94
C MET A 11 -21.87 24.75 -24.58
N ASP A 12 -21.80 24.26 -25.82
CA ASP A 12 -22.92 23.63 -26.50
C ASP A 12 -23.32 22.34 -25.79
N VAL A 13 -24.59 22.24 -25.41
CA VAL A 13 -25.13 21.12 -24.62
C VAL A 13 -25.70 19.99 -25.50
N GLU A 14 -25.92 20.24 -26.79
CA GLU A 14 -26.59 19.30 -27.71
C GLU A 14 -25.89 17.93 -27.78
N PRO A 15 -24.55 17.81 -27.88
CA PRO A 15 -23.88 16.51 -27.93
C PRO A 15 -24.14 15.65 -26.69
N PHE A 16 -24.19 16.25 -25.50
CA PHE A 16 -24.39 15.52 -24.24
C PHE A 16 -25.84 15.07 -24.08
N LEU A 17 -26.79 15.88 -24.55
CA LEU A 17 -28.19 15.49 -24.58
C LEU A 17 -28.39 14.26 -25.49
N ASN A 18 -27.74 14.24 -26.65
CA ASN A 18 -27.78 13.10 -27.56
C ASN A 18 -27.22 11.82 -26.92
N ILE A 19 -26.06 11.90 -26.26
CA ILE A 19 -25.49 10.78 -25.48
C ILE A 19 -26.48 10.28 -24.42
N CYS A 20 -27.09 11.20 -23.66
CA CYS A 20 -28.04 10.88 -22.61
C CYS A 20 -29.24 10.10 -23.16
N MET A 21 -29.78 10.54 -24.29
CA MET A 21 -30.94 9.92 -24.92
C MET A 21 -30.59 8.55 -25.50
N GLU A 22 -29.55 8.45 -26.34
CA GLU A 22 -29.14 7.19 -26.98
C GLU A 22 -28.89 6.07 -25.96
N LEU A 23 -28.06 6.35 -24.95
CA LEU A 23 -27.70 5.37 -23.92
C LEU A 23 -28.85 5.15 -22.91
N GLY A 24 -29.67 6.18 -22.66
CA GLY A 24 -30.84 6.09 -21.81
C GLY A 24 -31.91 5.13 -22.35
N TYR A 25 -32.12 5.11 -23.66
CA TYR A 25 -33.04 4.17 -24.32
C TYR A 25 -32.55 2.71 -24.22
N MET A 26 -31.24 2.47 -24.28
CA MET A 26 -30.65 1.14 -24.17
C MET A 26 -30.76 0.54 -22.77
N ASN A 27 -30.76 1.38 -21.73
CA ASN A 27 -30.83 0.95 -20.34
C ASN A 27 -32.19 0.33 -19.95
N ARG A 28 -33.29 0.68 -20.63
CA ARG A 28 -34.62 0.10 -20.38
C ARG A 28 -34.69 -1.41 -20.63
N LYS A 29 -33.73 -1.97 -21.37
CA LYS A 29 -33.69 -3.40 -21.72
C LYS A 29 -33.00 -4.28 -20.66
N ASN A 30 -32.34 -3.70 -19.64
CA ASN A 30 -31.55 -4.48 -18.67
C ASN A 30 -31.65 -3.90 -17.24
N PRO A 31 -32.74 -4.21 -16.49
CA PRO A 31 -33.06 -3.58 -15.20
C PRO A 31 -32.17 -4.00 -14.02
N LYS A 32 -31.24 -4.95 -14.20
CA LYS A 32 -30.37 -5.46 -13.13
C LYS A 32 -29.20 -4.54 -12.79
N ASN A 33 -28.99 -3.46 -13.55
CA ASN A 33 -27.93 -2.51 -13.30
C ASN A 33 -28.53 -1.15 -12.88
N PRO A 34 -28.34 -0.69 -11.63
CA PRO A 34 -28.94 0.54 -11.12
C PRO A 34 -28.31 1.81 -11.72
N TYR A 35 -27.22 1.70 -12.48
CA TYR A 35 -26.58 2.87 -13.10
C TYR A 35 -27.50 3.51 -14.14
N LEU A 36 -27.80 4.80 -13.97
CA LEU A 36 -28.39 5.68 -14.98
C LEU A 36 -27.37 5.93 -16.11
N LYS A 37 -26.99 4.89 -16.87
CA LYS A 37 -25.90 4.94 -17.86
C LYS A 37 -26.01 6.12 -18.82
N GLY A 38 -27.19 6.42 -19.35
CA GLY A 38 -27.38 7.58 -20.23
C GLY A 38 -27.05 8.91 -19.54
N PRO A 39 -27.83 9.31 -18.51
CA PRO A 39 -27.57 10.53 -17.76
C PRO A 39 -26.15 10.64 -17.20
N CYS A 40 -25.58 9.53 -16.70
CA CYS A 40 -24.27 9.53 -16.09
C CYS A 40 -23.12 9.59 -17.10
N THR A 41 -23.21 8.88 -18.22
CA THR A 41 -22.20 9.01 -19.29
C THR A 41 -22.23 10.43 -19.89
N ALA A 42 -23.42 11.00 -20.09
CA ALA A 42 -23.56 12.37 -20.56
C ALA A 42 -22.96 13.39 -19.57
N ALA A 43 -23.24 13.23 -18.28
CA ALA A 43 -22.67 14.07 -17.23
C ALA A 43 -21.13 13.96 -17.17
N LEU A 44 -20.57 12.75 -17.29
CA LEU A 44 -19.12 12.53 -17.30
C LEU A 44 -18.45 13.17 -18.52
N ALA A 45 -19.02 13.01 -19.71
CA ALA A 45 -18.51 13.67 -20.91
C ALA A 45 -18.53 15.20 -20.79
N TYR A 46 -19.61 15.75 -20.21
CA TYR A 46 -19.70 17.20 -19.94
C TYR A 46 -18.62 17.66 -18.96
N ILE A 47 -18.43 16.90 -17.87
CA ILE A 47 -17.41 17.18 -16.85
C ILE A 47 -16.00 17.15 -17.47
N GLU A 48 -15.71 16.19 -18.36
CA GLU A 48 -14.42 16.09 -19.03
C GLU A 48 -14.11 17.36 -19.84
N ILE A 49 -15.07 17.86 -20.62
CA ILE A 49 -14.90 19.11 -21.38
C ILE A 49 -14.76 20.32 -20.45
N CYS A 50 -15.53 20.38 -19.35
CA CYS A 50 -15.37 21.41 -18.33
C CYS A 50 -13.96 21.40 -17.72
N GLN A 51 -13.41 20.22 -17.44
CA GLN A 51 -12.06 20.06 -16.90
C GLN A 51 -11.00 20.56 -17.88
N TYR A 52 -11.15 20.30 -19.18
CA TYR A 52 -10.29 20.90 -20.23
C TYR A 52 -10.35 22.42 -20.21
N ALA A 53 -11.53 23.01 -19.95
CA ALA A 53 -11.71 24.44 -19.78
C ALA A 53 -11.27 24.97 -18.39
N LYS A 54 -10.69 24.11 -17.53
CA LYS A 54 -10.31 24.42 -16.14
C LYS A 54 -11.49 24.86 -15.26
N ILE A 55 -12.69 24.42 -15.60
CA ILE A 55 -13.92 24.65 -14.83
C ILE A 55 -14.14 23.42 -13.94
N PRO A 56 -14.01 23.55 -12.62
CA PRO A 56 -14.18 22.43 -11.71
C PRO A 56 -15.66 22.03 -11.66
N MET A 57 -15.94 20.77 -12.00
CA MET A 57 -17.28 20.17 -11.92
C MET A 57 -17.21 18.88 -11.11
N ARG A 58 -18.27 18.60 -10.35
CA ARG A 58 -18.42 17.37 -9.56
C ARG A 58 -19.37 16.40 -10.27
N VAL A 59 -19.04 15.12 -10.21
CA VAL A 59 -19.93 14.05 -10.68
C VAL A 59 -21.23 14.07 -9.86
N PRO A 60 -22.42 14.03 -10.48
CA PRO A 60 -23.67 13.99 -9.73
C PRO A 60 -23.73 12.76 -8.81
N GLN A 61 -24.24 12.93 -7.59
CA GLN A 61 -24.31 11.86 -6.59
C GLN A 61 -25.02 10.60 -7.11
N GLN A 62 -26.09 10.76 -7.91
CA GLN A 62 -26.81 9.65 -8.54
C GLN A 62 -25.98 8.83 -9.54
N CYS A 63 -24.81 9.32 -9.94
CA CYS A 63 -23.87 8.65 -10.85
C CYS A 63 -22.71 7.99 -10.13
N VAL A 64 -22.63 8.14 -8.81
CA VAL A 64 -21.63 7.51 -7.96
C VAL A 64 -22.29 6.33 -7.25
N MET A 65 -21.93 5.12 -7.68
CA MET A 65 -22.29 3.90 -6.96
C MET A 65 -21.07 3.01 -6.85
N CYS A 66 -20.79 2.55 -5.64
CA CYS A 66 -19.68 1.67 -5.35
C CYS A 66 -20.16 0.22 -5.33
N GLU A 67 -19.41 -0.66 -5.99
CA GLU A 67 -19.66 -2.10 -5.93
C GLU A 67 -18.86 -2.71 -4.79
N ILE A 68 -19.52 -3.41 -3.88
CA ILE A 68 -18.85 -4.21 -2.84
C ILE A 68 -18.67 -5.66 -3.29
N ASN A 69 -17.82 -6.43 -2.60
CA ASN A 69 -17.43 -7.80 -2.95
C ASN A 69 -18.60 -8.78 -3.22
N ASN A 70 -19.80 -8.51 -2.68
CA ASN A 70 -21.00 -9.32 -2.88
C ASN A 70 -21.84 -8.92 -4.11
N GLY A 71 -21.34 -8.02 -4.96
CA GLY A 71 -22.07 -7.49 -6.12
C GLY A 71 -23.20 -6.52 -5.77
N VAL A 72 -23.23 -6.05 -4.51
CA VAL A 72 -24.19 -5.05 -4.03
C VAL A 72 -23.65 -3.65 -4.36
N TYR A 73 -24.54 -2.79 -4.84
CA TYR A 73 -24.23 -1.40 -5.13
C TYR A 73 -24.62 -0.48 -3.98
N VAL A 74 -23.71 0.40 -3.60
CA VAL A 74 -23.85 1.36 -2.51
C VAL A 74 -23.88 2.76 -3.10
N PRO A 75 -24.94 3.56 -2.88
CA PRO A 75 -24.97 4.93 -3.34
C PRO A 75 -24.01 5.81 -2.52
N GLU A 76 -23.51 6.87 -3.14
CA GLU A 76 -22.67 7.85 -2.47
C GLU A 76 -23.33 8.44 -1.21
N SER A 77 -22.52 8.73 -0.19
CA SER A 77 -22.93 9.21 1.14
C SER A 77 -23.73 8.19 1.98
N THR A 78 -23.70 6.92 1.59
CA THR A 78 -24.25 5.83 2.41
C THR A 78 -23.15 5.16 3.21
N PHE A 79 -23.37 5.06 4.53
CA PHE A 79 -22.48 4.35 5.44
C PHE A 79 -22.92 2.89 5.57
N MET A 80 -21.95 1.98 5.52
CA MET A 80 -22.17 0.56 5.79
C MET A 80 -21.18 0.04 6.82
N GLU A 81 -21.65 -0.85 7.67
CA GLU A 81 -20.79 -1.62 8.56
C GLU A 81 -20.34 -2.90 7.86
N TYR A 82 -19.02 -3.09 7.79
CA TYR A 82 -18.42 -4.29 7.26
C TYR A 82 -17.82 -5.09 8.42
N ASN A 83 -18.46 -6.21 8.73
CA ASN A 83 -17.95 -7.17 9.70
C ASN A 83 -16.97 -8.11 8.98
N ILE A 84 -15.71 -8.08 9.39
CA ILE A 84 -14.72 -8.98 8.83
C ILE A 84 -14.92 -10.35 9.47
N ASN A 85 -15.53 -11.27 8.75
CA ASN A 85 -15.64 -12.67 9.20
C ASN A 85 -14.25 -13.29 9.23
N ASN A 86 -13.83 -13.78 10.40
CA ASN A 86 -12.49 -14.33 10.68
C ASN A 86 -12.14 -15.63 9.93
N GLU A 87 -12.99 -16.14 9.03
CA GLU A 87 -12.76 -17.43 8.37
C GLU A 87 -11.87 -17.34 7.13
N SER A 88 -11.83 -16.18 6.46
CA SER A 88 -10.98 -15.96 5.29
C SER A 88 -10.51 -14.52 5.22
N HIS A 89 -9.19 -14.33 5.08
CA HIS A 89 -8.57 -13.01 5.03
C HIS A 89 -8.26 -12.62 3.59
N SER A 90 -8.11 -11.33 3.32
CA SER A 90 -7.60 -10.84 2.02
C SER A 90 -6.80 -9.57 2.25
N SER A 91 -5.81 -9.32 1.39
CA SER A 91 -4.94 -8.15 1.51
C SER A 91 -4.68 -7.49 0.17
N ASP A 92 -4.66 -6.15 0.19
CA ASP A 92 -4.16 -5.30 -0.88
C ASP A 92 -2.76 -4.81 -0.48
N ILE A 93 -1.75 -5.35 -1.16
CA ILE A 93 -0.34 -5.16 -0.79
C ILE A 93 0.34 -4.26 -1.84
N VAL A 94 0.90 -3.14 -1.40
CA VAL A 94 1.56 -2.18 -2.28
C VAL A 94 3.06 -2.15 -2.00
N PHE A 95 3.86 -2.51 -3.01
CA PHE A 95 5.30 -2.38 -2.96
C PHE A 95 5.72 -0.97 -3.42
N LEU A 96 6.36 -0.24 -2.53
CA LEU A 96 6.96 1.06 -2.78
C LEU A 96 8.47 0.86 -2.96
N VAL A 97 8.95 0.82 -4.21
CA VAL A 97 10.35 0.50 -4.50
C VAL A 97 11.12 1.75 -4.89
N GLU A 98 12.20 2.02 -4.17
CA GLU A 98 13.19 3.00 -4.60
C GLU A 98 13.95 2.48 -5.84
N ALA A 99 13.83 3.21 -6.95
CA ALA A 99 14.40 2.93 -8.26
C ALA A 99 15.88 3.32 -8.34
N ASN A 100 16.69 2.73 -7.47
CA ASN A 100 18.13 3.03 -7.32
C ASN A 100 18.96 1.74 -7.45
N GLU A 101 20.23 1.85 -7.86
CA GLU A 101 21.10 0.72 -8.23
C GLU A 101 21.36 -0.21 -7.05
N CYS A 102 21.37 0.34 -5.85
CA CYS A 102 21.52 -0.39 -4.59
C CYS A 102 20.41 -1.42 -4.35
N ASN A 103 19.24 -1.26 -4.98
CA ASN A 103 18.16 -2.24 -4.98
C ASN A 103 18.40 -3.24 -6.11
N THR A 104 19.53 -3.97 -6.05
CA THR A 104 19.74 -5.14 -6.90
C THR A 104 18.83 -6.26 -6.40
N PHE A 105 17.77 -6.54 -7.16
CA PHE A 105 16.63 -7.36 -6.78
C PHE A 105 16.91 -8.87 -6.62
N SER A 106 18.05 -9.29 -6.07
CA SER A 106 18.24 -10.72 -5.72
C SER A 106 17.24 -11.20 -4.64
N LEU A 107 16.64 -10.26 -3.92
CA LEU A 107 15.70 -10.48 -2.82
C LEU A 107 14.24 -10.71 -3.28
N GLU A 108 13.87 -10.28 -4.49
CA GLU A 108 12.47 -10.27 -4.95
C GLU A 108 11.85 -11.67 -4.91
N ASN A 109 12.59 -12.66 -5.41
CA ASN A 109 12.11 -14.02 -5.48
C ASN A 109 11.93 -14.63 -4.09
N SER A 110 12.82 -14.29 -3.15
CA SER A 110 12.72 -14.80 -1.79
C SER A 110 11.55 -14.17 -1.03
N ILE A 111 11.38 -12.84 -1.12
CA ILE A 111 10.28 -12.14 -0.44
C ILE A 111 8.93 -12.51 -1.03
N VAL A 112 8.79 -12.46 -2.36
CA VAL A 112 7.50 -12.77 -3.01
C VAL A 112 7.09 -14.21 -2.69
N SER A 113 8.01 -15.17 -2.80
CA SER A 113 7.69 -16.57 -2.49
C SER A 113 7.38 -16.78 -1.01
N ALA A 114 8.16 -16.18 -0.10
CA ALA A 114 7.89 -16.28 1.33
C ALA A 114 6.55 -15.61 1.71
N LEU A 115 6.24 -14.45 1.12
CA LEU A 115 4.98 -13.74 1.37
C LEU A 115 3.78 -14.57 0.94
N GLU A 116 3.83 -15.17 -0.25
CA GLU A 116 2.77 -16.06 -0.73
C GLU A 116 2.57 -17.29 0.15
N GLU A 117 3.67 -17.92 0.58
CA GLU A 117 3.63 -19.06 1.49
C GLU A 117 2.98 -18.68 2.84
N GLN A 118 3.33 -17.51 3.38
CA GLN A 118 2.75 -17.02 4.63
C GLN A 118 1.30 -16.56 4.49
N LEU A 119 0.92 -15.94 3.37
CA LEU A 119 -0.46 -15.59 3.08
C LEU A 119 -1.33 -16.86 2.99
N TYR A 120 -0.84 -17.87 2.26
CA TYR A 120 -1.52 -19.15 2.11
C TYR A 120 -1.68 -19.87 3.47
N SER A 121 -0.63 -19.92 4.28
CA SER A 121 -0.68 -20.58 5.61
C SER A 121 -1.67 -19.90 6.56
N GLN A 122 -1.88 -18.60 6.43
CA GLN A 122 -2.84 -17.81 7.20
C GLN A 122 -4.21 -17.67 6.51
N LYS A 123 -4.52 -18.51 5.52
CA LYS A 123 -5.81 -18.54 4.82
C LYS A 123 -6.19 -17.19 4.16
N PHE A 124 -5.20 -16.43 3.70
CA PHE A 124 -5.46 -15.28 2.85
C PHE A 124 -5.86 -15.77 1.46
N ILE A 125 -7.02 -15.32 1.00
CA ILE A 125 -7.57 -15.60 -0.33
C ILE A 125 -7.66 -14.31 -1.13
N ASN A 126 -7.46 -14.41 -2.44
CA ASN A 126 -7.62 -13.30 -3.37
C ASN A 126 -6.80 -12.04 -3.00
N SER A 127 -5.58 -12.22 -2.46
CA SER A 127 -4.65 -11.12 -2.24
C SER A 127 -4.16 -10.57 -3.58
N ARG A 128 -3.94 -9.26 -3.64
CA ARG A 128 -3.51 -8.58 -4.85
C ARG A 128 -2.42 -7.55 -4.56
N TYR A 129 -1.63 -7.26 -5.58
CA TYR A 129 -0.39 -6.52 -5.47
C TYR A 129 -0.40 -5.31 -6.39
N ALA A 130 0.20 -4.21 -5.94
CA ALA A 130 0.54 -3.08 -6.80
C ALA A 130 2.01 -2.70 -6.56
N VAL A 131 2.63 -2.06 -7.56
CA VAL A 131 4.02 -1.58 -7.45
C VAL A 131 4.07 -0.11 -7.81
N ILE A 132 4.71 0.68 -6.96
CA ILE A 132 5.06 2.08 -7.21
C ILE A 132 6.58 2.20 -7.14
N ALA A 133 7.16 2.73 -8.20
CA ALA A 133 8.58 3.02 -8.28
C ALA A 133 8.83 4.52 -8.07
N TYR A 134 9.88 4.87 -7.33
CA TYR A 134 10.21 6.27 -7.00
C TYR A 134 11.71 6.46 -6.77
N GLY A 135 12.21 7.70 -6.76
CA GLY A 135 13.58 7.99 -6.30
C GLY A 135 14.69 7.64 -7.30
N SER A 136 14.36 7.46 -8.58
CA SER A 136 15.39 7.43 -9.64
C SER A 136 15.95 8.84 -9.89
N GLN A 137 17.16 8.92 -10.43
CA GLN A 137 17.72 10.17 -10.95
C GLN A 137 17.07 10.57 -12.29
N LEU A 138 16.57 9.60 -13.05
CA LEU A 138 16.05 9.80 -14.40
C LEU A 138 14.56 9.48 -14.50
N PRO A 139 13.84 10.14 -15.42
CA PRO A 139 12.50 9.72 -15.79
C PRO A 139 12.46 8.25 -16.22
N PRO A 140 11.36 7.53 -15.95
CA PRO A 140 10.08 8.06 -15.43
C PRO A 140 9.95 8.08 -13.90
N PHE A 141 10.91 7.51 -13.16
CA PHE A 141 10.82 7.29 -11.70
C PHE A 141 11.55 8.35 -10.85
N ASP A 142 11.94 9.46 -11.48
CA ASP A 142 12.29 10.73 -10.83
C ASP A 142 11.11 11.33 -10.05
N TYR A 143 9.91 10.85 -10.35
CA TYR A 143 8.66 11.08 -9.62
C TYR A 143 8.01 9.73 -9.26
N PRO A 144 7.33 9.57 -8.10
CA PRO A 144 6.68 8.31 -7.75
C PRO A 144 5.58 7.94 -8.75
N ARG A 145 5.70 6.77 -9.39
CA ARG A 145 4.73 6.29 -10.39
C ARG A 145 4.33 4.85 -10.16
N THR A 146 3.05 4.60 -10.32
CA THR A 146 2.49 3.25 -10.35
C THR A 146 2.90 2.55 -11.64
N ILE A 147 3.35 1.30 -11.50
CA ILE A 147 3.58 0.40 -12.63
C ILE A 147 2.27 -0.34 -12.89
N SER A 148 1.78 -0.23 -14.12
CA SER A 148 0.53 -0.87 -14.57
C SER A 148 0.64 -1.30 -16.02
N LYS A 149 -0.09 -2.35 -16.40
CA LYS A 149 -0.25 -2.78 -17.79
C LYS A 149 -1.74 -2.75 -18.14
N ASP A 150 -2.09 -2.21 -19.31
CA ASP A 150 -3.48 -2.11 -19.78
C ASP A 150 -4.42 -1.42 -18.78
N ASN A 151 -3.91 -0.37 -18.11
CA ASN A 151 -4.58 0.36 -17.02
C ASN A 151 -4.97 -0.49 -15.79
N VAL A 152 -4.43 -1.72 -15.68
CA VAL A 152 -4.60 -2.57 -14.50
C VAL A 152 -3.45 -2.31 -13.52
N VAL A 153 -3.79 -1.71 -12.39
CA VAL A 153 -2.83 -1.39 -11.32
C VAL A 153 -2.61 -2.57 -10.38
N PHE A 154 -3.70 -3.16 -9.87
CA PHE A 154 -3.62 -4.30 -8.97
C PHE A 154 -3.60 -5.62 -9.75
N ILE A 155 -2.67 -6.49 -9.39
CA ILE A 155 -2.44 -7.78 -10.03
C ILE A 155 -2.46 -8.91 -9.00
N ASN A 156 -2.92 -10.09 -9.38
CA ASN A 156 -2.94 -11.27 -8.49
C ASN A 156 -1.86 -12.29 -8.85
N SER A 157 -1.11 -12.04 -9.94
CA SER A 157 -0.08 -12.97 -10.43
C SER A 157 1.30 -12.61 -9.85
N THR A 158 1.89 -13.55 -9.13
CA THR A 158 3.26 -13.42 -8.60
C THR A 158 4.31 -13.29 -9.70
N ASN A 159 4.06 -13.87 -10.87
CA ASN A 159 4.95 -13.75 -12.02
C ASN A 159 4.96 -12.32 -12.58
N ILE A 160 3.80 -11.69 -12.69
CA ILE A 160 3.69 -10.29 -13.12
C ILE A 160 4.27 -9.38 -12.02
N LEU A 161 4.06 -9.69 -10.74
CA LEU A 161 4.64 -8.93 -9.63
C LEU A 161 6.17 -8.91 -9.71
N ARG A 162 6.81 -10.07 -9.90
CA ARG A 162 8.27 -10.16 -10.10
C ARG A 162 8.73 -9.32 -11.29
N GLN A 163 7.97 -9.30 -12.39
CA GLN A 163 8.30 -8.45 -13.54
C GLN A 163 8.19 -6.95 -13.19
N TYR A 164 7.18 -6.53 -12.43
CA TYR A 164 7.01 -5.14 -12.01
C TYR A 164 8.09 -4.71 -11.04
N LEU A 165 8.44 -5.55 -10.06
CA LEU A 165 9.55 -5.32 -9.15
C LEU A 165 10.86 -5.16 -9.93
N LYS A 166 11.22 -6.10 -10.79
CA LYS A 166 12.40 -5.98 -11.67
C LYS A 166 12.38 -4.72 -12.54
N HIS A 167 11.22 -4.33 -13.07
CA HIS A 167 11.10 -3.13 -13.89
C HIS A 167 11.34 -1.84 -13.10
N SER A 168 11.00 -1.80 -11.81
CA SER A 168 11.13 -0.61 -10.98
C SER A 168 12.57 -0.07 -10.87
N THR A 169 13.60 -0.92 -11.01
CA THR A 169 15.01 -0.49 -11.02
C THR A 169 15.66 -0.53 -12.40
N ALA A 170 14.90 -0.74 -13.48
CA ALA A 170 15.43 -0.76 -14.84
C ALA A 170 16.11 0.58 -15.25
N PHE A 171 15.65 1.69 -14.67
CA PHE A 171 16.15 3.05 -14.93
C PHE A 171 17.07 3.57 -13.81
N SER A 172 17.67 2.68 -13.02
CA SER A 172 18.47 3.05 -11.85
C SER A 172 19.84 3.64 -12.18
N LYS A 173 20.31 3.57 -13.43
CA LYS A 173 21.67 3.97 -13.80
C LYS A 173 21.91 5.46 -13.53
N SER A 174 22.82 5.75 -12.59
CA SER A 174 23.31 7.11 -12.33
C SER A 174 24.39 7.46 -13.36
N TYR A 175 24.25 8.59 -14.05
CA TYR A 175 25.27 9.06 -14.99
C TYR A 175 26.34 9.96 -14.33
N ASP A 176 26.15 10.42 -13.08
CA ASP A 176 26.97 11.54 -12.59
C ASP A 176 27.17 11.66 -11.06
N GLY A 177 27.10 10.56 -10.30
CA GLY A 177 27.42 10.56 -8.85
C GLY A 177 26.54 11.46 -7.97
N SER A 178 25.52 12.13 -8.54
CA SER A 178 24.58 12.97 -7.83
C SER A 178 23.59 12.12 -7.05
N THR A 179 23.27 12.53 -5.82
CA THR A 179 22.34 11.80 -4.96
C THR A 179 20.91 11.97 -5.50
N SER A 180 20.26 10.87 -5.90
CA SER A 180 18.85 10.92 -6.28
C SER A 180 18.00 11.34 -5.07
N LYS A 181 17.02 12.22 -5.30
CA LYS A 181 16.08 12.62 -4.24
C LYS A 181 15.07 11.50 -4.04
N SER A 182 15.16 10.83 -2.91
CA SER A 182 14.29 9.71 -2.55
C SER A 182 13.23 10.18 -1.57
N ASP A 183 12.01 10.38 -2.07
CA ASP A 183 10.88 10.88 -1.28
C ASP A 183 9.87 9.75 -0.99
N MET A 184 10.10 9.07 0.13
CA MET A 184 9.26 7.96 0.59
C MET A 184 7.85 8.41 0.94
N MET A 185 7.69 9.59 1.55
CA MET A 185 6.39 10.10 1.96
C MET A 185 5.53 10.46 0.76
N HIS A 186 6.15 10.94 -0.33
CA HIS A 186 5.45 11.17 -1.58
C HIS A 186 5.02 9.86 -2.26
N ALA A 187 5.86 8.81 -2.21
CA ALA A 187 5.47 7.48 -2.69
C ALA A 187 4.25 6.94 -1.92
N ILE A 188 4.23 7.09 -0.59
CA ILE A 188 3.07 6.77 0.25
C ILE A 188 1.84 7.58 -0.18
N SER A 189 1.99 8.89 -0.42
CA SER A 189 0.89 9.74 -0.88
C SER A 189 0.36 9.37 -2.28
N ILE A 190 1.15 8.72 -3.13
CA ILE A 190 0.66 8.18 -4.40
C ILE A 190 -0.05 6.84 -4.15
N ALA A 191 0.50 5.98 -3.28
CA ALA A 191 -0.15 4.73 -2.88
C ALA A 191 -1.52 4.95 -2.24
N SER A 192 -1.70 6.04 -1.49
CA SER A 192 -2.97 6.36 -0.84
C SER A 192 -4.13 6.65 -1.81
N ARG A 193 -3.81 6.91 -3.08
CA ARG A 193 -4.79 7.21 -4.13
C ARG A 193 -5.19 5.98 -4.93
N LEU A 194 -4.63 4.81 -4.61
CA LEU A 194 -5.01 3.55 -5.26
C LEU A 194 -6.41 3.12 -4.81
N ASN A 195 -7.11 2.40 -5.70
CA ASN A 195 -8.46 1.93 -5.42
C ASN A 195 -8.42 0.62 -4.60
N PHE A 196 -8.38 0.74 -3.27
CA PHE A 196 -8.39 -0.39 -2.34
C PHE A 196 -9.78 -1.02 -2.20
N ARG A 197 -9.83 -2.36 -2.00
CA ARG A 197 -11.10 -3.06 -1.75
C ARG A 197 -11.63 -2.77 -0.35
N THR A 198 -12.94 -2.91 -0.17
CA THR A 198 -13.57 -2.96 1.15
C THR A 198 -13.27 -4.27 1.85
N GLY A 199 -13.09 -4.23 3.18
CA GLY A 199 -13.02 -5.45 3.98
C GLY A 199 -11.73 -6.25 3.82
N VAL A 200 -10.69 -5.63 3.26
CA VAL A 200 -9.35 -6.23 3.13
C VAL A 200 -8.35 -5.40 3.94
N SER A 201 -7.24 -6.03 4.34
CA SER A 201 -6.13 -5.28 4.93
C SER A 201 -5.35 -4.52 3.87
N LYS A 202 -4.84 -3.34 4.24
CA LYS A 202 -3.99 -2.51 3.39
C LYS A 202 -2.58 -2.58 3.94
N THR A 203 -1.63 -3.02 3.14
CA THR A 203 -0.25 -3.22 3.58
C THR A 203 0.70 -2.57 2.60
N PHE A 204 1.54 -1.66 3.09
CA PHE A 204 2.58 -1.01 2.30
C PHE A 204 3.93 -1.62 2.66
N ILE A 205 4.73 -1.96 1.65
CA ILE A 205 6.08 -2.50 1.81
C ILE A 205 7.04 -1.57 1.07
N ILE A 206 7.80 -0.77 1.81
CA ILE A 206 8.88 0.04 1.25
C ILE A 206 10.13 -0.79 1.09
N ILE A 207 10.72 -0.77 -0.10
CA ILE A 207 12.06 -1.28 -0.39
C ILE A 207 12.96 -0.08 -0.68
N SER A 208 13.91 0.19 0.21
CA SER A 208 14.71 1.43 0.18
C SER A 208 16.20 1.19 0.46
N CYS A 209 17.03 2.08 -0.06
CA CYS A 209 18.45 2.19 0.30
C CYS A 209 18.76 3.53 0.94
N SER A 210 18.02 4.58 0.57
CA SER A 210 18.22 5.92 1.09
C SER A 210 17.65 6.05 2.50
N ARG A 211 18.21 6.99 3.26
CA ARG A 211 17.68 7.35 4.58
C ARG A 211 16.42 8.20 4.40
N CYS A 212 15.41 7.98 5.22
CA CYS A 212 14.23 8.83 5.24
C CYS A 212 14.51 10.13 6.03
N ASP A 213 15.21 11.07 5.40
CA ASP A 213 15.47 12.40 5.95
C ASP A 213 14.29 13.33 5.68
N ILE A 214 13.74 13.94 6.74
CA ILE A 214 12.63 14.89 6.67
C ILE A 214 12.89 16.04 5.69
N LYS A 215 14.15 16.45 5.51
CA LYS A 215 14.53 17.51 4.56
C LYS A 215 14.33 17.13 3.09
N GLN A 216 14.23 15.84 2.80
CA GLN A 216 14.02 15.30 1.45
C GLN A 216 12.56 14.89 1.20
N MET A 217 11.70 14.97 2.22
CA MET A 217 10.30 14.57 2.13
C MET A 217 9.41 15.76 1.80
N ARG A 218 8.51 15.60 0.82
CA ARG A 218 7.51 16.60 0.46
C ARG A 218 6.40 16.74 1.50
N PHE A 219 6.05 15.64 2.14
CA PHE A 219 4.97 15.59 3.14
C PHE A 219 5.54 15.44 4.54
N ASP A 220 4.87 16.03 5.51
CA ASP A 220 5.20 15.91 6.91
C ASP A 220 4.75 14.55 7.48
N TYR A 221 5.43 14.13 8.54
CA TYR A 221 5.16 12.85 9.20
C TYR A 221 3.75 12.77 9.78
N SER A 222 3.23 13.85 10.36
CA SER A 222 1.93 13.84 11.03
C SER A 222 0.79 13.63 10.04
N SER A 223 0.82 14.28 8.87
CA SER A 223 -0.16 14.07 7.81
C SER A 223 -0.18 12.62 7.31
N ILE A 224 1.00 12.02 7.09
CA ILE A 224 1.09 10.64 6.62
C ILE A 224 0.65 9.66 7.70
N LEU A 225 1.07 9.86 8.95
CA LEU A 225 0.64 9.00 10.06
C LEU A 225 -0.88 9.04 10.26
N GLN A 226 -1.48 10.23 10.17
CA GLN A 226 -2.93 10.39 10.28
C GLN A 226 -3.63 9.55 9.20
N TYR A 227 -3.19 9.66 7.94
CA TYR A 227 -3.70 8.83 6.85
C TYR A 227 -3.57 7.33 7.14
N MET A 228 -2.37 6.87 7.56
CA MET A 228 -2.15 5.45 7.84
C MET A 228 -3.09 4.94 8.94
N SER A 229 -3.28 5.75 9.99
CA SER A 229 -4.16 5.41 11.11
C SER A 229 -5.63 5.38 10.71
N ASP A 230 -6.09 6.35 9.91
CA ASP A 230 -7.50 6.45 9.52
C ASP A 230 -7.89 5.33 8.55
N GLU A 231 -7.01 5.02 7.60
CA GLU A 231 -7.23 3.98 6.60
C GLU A 231 -6.85 2.57 7.06
N GLY A 232 -6.22 2.45 8.24
CA GLY A 232 -5.75 1.17 8.80
C GLY A 232 -4.66 0.51 7.94
N VAL A 233 -3.69 1.29 7.46
CA VAL A 233 -2.58 0.81 6.61
C VAL A 233 -1.40 0.39 7.49
N SER A 234 -0.90 -0.83 7.30
CA SER A 234 0.36 -1.27 7.92
C SER A 234 1.57 -0.97 7.04
N LEU A 235 2.57 -0.25 7.55
CA LEU A 235 3.79 0.08 6.81
C LEU A 235 4.99 -0.75 7.25
N HIS A 236 5.50 -1.56 6.33
CA HIS A 236 6.73 -2.32 6.51
C HIS A 236 7.86 -1.75 5.67
N ILE A 237 9.08 -1.76 6.21
CA ILE A 237 10.27 -1.25 5.52
C ILE A 237 11.30 -2.37 5.47
N ILE A 238 11.77 -2.65 4.25
CA ILE A 238 12.98 -3.42 3.99
C ILE A 238 14.01 -2.46 3.46
N THR A 239 15.20 -2.47 4.04
CA THR A 239 16.24 -1.53 3.69
C THR A 239 17.61 -2.14 3.54
N ASN A 240 18.43 -1.54 2.67
CA ASN A 240 19.83 -1.88 2.49
C ASN A 240 20.76 -1.05 3.39
N ALA A 241 20.23 -0.35 4.40
CA ALA A 241 21.02 0.35 5.42
C ALA A 241 21.30 -0.56 6.63
N GLU A 242 22.49 -0.43 7.21
CA GLU A 242 22.88 -1.19 8.42
C GLU A 242 22.25 -0.60 9.69
N PHE A 243 21.93 -1.47 10.65
CA PHE A 243 21.42 -1.05 11.95
C PHE A 243 22.59 -0.65 12.86
N ASN A 244 22.64 0.62 13.30
CA ASN A 244 23.53 1.02 14.38
C ASN A 244 22.89 0.65 15.72
N VAL A 245 23.28 -0.53 16.22
CA VAL A 245 22.85 -1.06 17.51
C VAL A 245 23.92 -0.73 18.54
N GLU A 246 23.54 -0.11 19.67
CA GLU A 246 24.49 0.31 20.72
C GLU A 246 25.22 -0.87 21.40
N LYS A 247 24.74 -2.12 21.23
CA LYS A 247 25.32 -3.35 21.80
C LYS A 247 25.29 -4.53 20.79
N PRO A 248 26.03 -4.46 19.68
CA PRO A 248 25.88 -5.40 18.56
C PRO A 248 26.27 -6.84 18.92
N ARG A 249 27.15 -7.02 19.92
CA ARG A 249 27.62 -8.34 20.38
C ARG A 249 26.51 -9.22 20.99
N LYS A 250 25.42 -8.63 21.47
CA LYS A 250 24.31 -9.38 22.10
C LYS A 250 23.31 -9.95 21.08
N ILE A 251 23.31 -9.46 19.85
CA ILE A 251 22.26 -9.77 18.86
C ILE A 251 22.92 -10.17 17.55
N ARG A 252 23.55 -11.34 17.59
CA ARG A 252 24.13 -11.97 16.41
C ARG A 252 23.00 -12.32 15.43
N ASN A 253 23.18 -11.98 14.16
CA ASN A 253 22.23 -12.24 13.08
C ASN A 253 20.84 -11.59 13.35
N PHE A 254 20.87 -10.31 13.71
CA PHE A 254 19.69 -9.43 13.78
C PHE A 254 19.11 -9.21 12.38
N TYR A 255 17.79 -9.31 12.21
CA TYR A 255 17.15 -9.07 10.91
C TYR A 255 16.31 -7.79 10.90
N GLY A 256 15.63 -7.48 12.01
CA GLY A 256 14.71 -6.36 12.08
C GLY A 256 13.99 -6.27 13.41
N PHE A 257 13.07 -5.33 13.50
CA PHE A 257 12.30 -5.08 14.71
C PHE A 257 10.97 -4.42 14.39
N ASP A 258 10.05 -4.49 15.35
CA ASP A 258 8.85 -3.68 15.37
C ASP A 258 8.70 -2.98 16.74
N LYS A 259 7.50 -2.53 17.07
CA LYS A 259 7.23 -1.82 18.32
C LYS A 259 7.44 -2.71 19.56
N GLN A 260 7.24 -4.03 19.43
CA GLN A 260 7.15 -4.98 20.54
C GLN A 260 8.29 -6.01 20.54
N PHE A 261 8.86 -6.32 19.38
CA PHE A 261 9.74 -7.47 19.19
C PHE A 261 10.99 -7.12 18.37
N VAL A 262 12.03 -7.89 18.64
CA VAL A 262 13.27 -7.96 17.86
C VAL A 262 13.36 -9.31 17.18
N TYR A 263 13.55 -9.28 15.87
CA TYR A 263 13.66 -10.46 15.02
C TYR A 263 15.12 -10.78 14.73
N SER A 264 15.51 -12.01 14.99
CA SER A 264 16.87 -12.49 14.76
C SER A 264 16.87 -13.97 14.40
N ASN A 265 18.03 -14.50 14.03
CA ASN A 265 18.18 -15.92 13.74
C ASN A 265 17.81 -16.82 14.93
N ARG A 266 18.05 -16.37 16.17
CA ARG A 266 17.71 -17.12 17.39
C ARG A 266 16.27 -16.92 17.85
N SER A 267 15.65 -15.82 17.43
CA SER A 267 14.29 -15.46 17.80
C SER A 267 13.51 -15.08 16.53
N PRO A 268 13.21 -16.06 15.66
CA PRO A 268 12.46 -15.81 14.43
C PRO A 268 11.04 -15.32 14.71
N GLU A 269 10.43 -15.74 15.82
CA GLU A 269 9.11 -15.28 16.27
C GLU A 269 9.12 -13.90 16.92
N GLY A 270 10.31 -13.36 17.18
CA GLY A 270 10.49 -12.10 17.90
C GLY A 270 10.77 -12.30 19.39
N SER A 271 11.63 -11.46 19.95
CA SER A 271 11.89 -11.39 21.39
C SER A 271 11.59 -10.00 21.93
N SER A 272 10.68 -9.92 22.91
CA SER A 272 10.31 -8.69 23.60
C SER A 272 11.38 -8.25 24.61
N GLU A 273 12.06 -9.21 25.23
CA GLU A 273 13.19 -8.97 26.14
C GLU A 273 14.35 -8.28 25.42
N LEU A 274 14.68 -8.74 24.21
CA LEU A 274 15.65 -8.08 23.35
C LEU A 274 15.16 -6.70 22.91
N ARG A 275 13.86 -6.54 22.64
CA ARG A 275 13.29 -5.24 22.26
C ARG A 275 13.43 -4.19 23.35
N ASN A 276 13.25 -4.56 24.61
CA ASN A 276 13.39 -3.68 25.77
C ASN A 276 14.84 -3.26 26.04
N THR A 277 15.81 -4.04 25.57
CA THR A 277 17.24 -3.78 25.77
C THR A 277 17.93 -3.19 24.54
N LEU A 278 17.31 -3.28 23.37
CA LEU A 278 17.80 -2.75 22.11
C LEU A 278 17.33 -1.30 21.92
N HIS A 279 18.27 -0.37 22.03
CA HIS A 279 18.12 0.97 21.45
C HIS A 279 18.68 0.95 20.03
N VAL A 280 17.79 1.06 19.04
CA VAL A 280 18.18 1.34 17.65
C VAL A 280 18.23 2.85 17.52
N SER A 281 19.37 3.39 17.10
CA SER A 281 19.47 4.84 16.90
C SER A 281 18.50 5.27 15.78
N ASN A 282 17.62 6.23 16.07
CA ASN A 282 16.73 6.84 15.07
C ASN A 282 17.50 7.44 13.89
N ASN A 283 18.79 7.73 14.09
CA ASN A 283 19.67 8.22 13.05
C ASN A 283 19.79 7.24 11.87
N SER A 284 19.76 5.92 12.07
CA SER A 284 20.04 4.99 10.95
C SER A 284 18.98 5.01 9.84
N PHE A 285 17.70 5.26 10.15
CA PHE A 285 16.59 5.13 9.18
C PHE A 285 15.76 6.40 9.02
N GLY A 286 15.99 7.40 9.86
CA GLY A 286 15.24 8.65 9.85
C GLY A 286 13.79 8.45 10.28
N ILE A 287 12.91 9.36 9.84
CA ILE A 287 11.57 9.49 10.40
C ILE A 287 10.60 8.37 9.95
N CYS A 288 10.86 7.74 8.80
CA CYS A 288 10.01 6.66 8.29
C CYS A 288 10.07 5.37 9.13
N ALA A 289 11.17 5.11 9.85
CA ALA A 289 11.20 3.96 10.75
C ALA A 289 10.16 4.12 11.87
N GLN A 290 10.06 5.30 12.47
CA GLN A 290 9.04 5.58 13.46
C GLN A 290 7.63 5.47 12.87
N LEU A 291 7.43 5.95 11.64
CA LEU A 291 6.17 5.81 10.91
C LEU A 291 5.76 4.33 10.76
N ALA A 292 6.71 3.46 10.39
CA ALA A 292 6.46 2.02 10.30
C ALA A 292 6.00 1.44 11.65
N LEU A 293 6.65 1.81 12.76
CA LEU A 293 6.28 1.33 14.10
C LEU A 293 4.91 1.81 14.57
N ASP A 294 4.56 3.06 14.27
CA ASP A 294 3.28 3.65 14.70
C ASP A 294 2.10 3.19 13.83
N SER A 295 2.38 2.69 12.63
CA SER A 295 1.41 2.02 11.74
C SER A 295 1.33 0.50 11.95
N GLU A 296 1.76 -0.01 13.11
CA GLU A 296 1.78 -1.44 13.46
C GLU A 296 2.63 -2.35 12.54
N GLY A 297 3.48 -1.74 11.73
CA GLY A 297 4.40 -2.43 10.82
C GLY A 297 5.76 -2.71 11.43
N SER A 298 6.78 -2.87 10.59
CA SER A 298 8.12 -3.32 11.01
C SER A 298 9.24 -2.81 10.11
N VAL A 299 10.48 -2.85 10.60
CA VAL A 299 11.69 -2.42 9.87
C VAL A 299 12.72 -3.55 9.85
N PHE A 300 13.19 -3.91 8.65
CA PHE A 300 14.13 -5.00 8.39
C PHE A 300 15.30 -4.54 7.52
N SER A 301 16.49 -5.09 7.75
CA SER A 301 17.69 -4.79 6.95
C SER A 301 18.24 -6.02 6.27
N VAL A 302 18.50 -5.89 4.97
CA VAL A 302 19.08 -6.94 4.11
C VAL A 302 20.58 -7.07 4.30
N LYS A 303 21.27 -5.99 4.72
CA LYS A 303 22.73 -5.99 4.90
C LYS A 303 23.20 -6.72 6.16
N GLN A 304 22.28 -7.17 7.00
CA GLN A 304 22.66 -7.94 8.17
C GLN A 304 23.13 -9.35 7.78
N LYS A 305 24.22 -9.79 8.40
CA LYS A 305 24.93 -11.05 8.08
C LYS A 305 24.08 -12.29 8.42
N GLY A 306 23.13 -12.64 7.56
CA GLY A 306 22.35 -13.88 7.69
C GLY A 306 21.71 -14.34 6.38
N PRO A 307 21.17 -15.57 6.32
CA PRO A 307 20.59 -16.13 5.11
C PRO A 307 19.39 -15.32 4.63
N ILE A 308 19.45 -14.85 3.38
CA ILE A 308 18.40 -14.06 2.71
C ILE A 308 17.03 -14.74 2.79
N LYS A 309 16.97 -16.06 2.54
CA LYS A 309 15.71 -16.82 2.60
C LYS A 309 15.06 -16.72 3.97
N ARG A 310 15.86 -16.86 5.04
CA ARG A 310 15.36 -16.80 6.42
C ARG A 310 14.87 -15.41 6.79
N LEU A 311 15.58 -14.36 6.36
CA LEU A 311 15.11 -12.98 6.50
C LEU A 311 13.76 -12.81 5.80
N ALA A 312 13.65 -13.27 4.55
CA ALA A 312 12.42 -13.16 3.76
C ALA A 312 11.24 -13.86 4.44
N THR A 313 11.45 -15.06 4.99
CA THR A 313 10.43 -15.80 5.73
C THR A 313 9.98 -15.08 7.00
N ILE A 314 10.91 -14.60 7.83
CA ILE A 314 10.57 -13.87 9.07
C ILE A 314 9.85 -12.56 8.73
N PHE A 315 10.33 -11.83 7.73
CA PHE A 315 9.70 -10.60 7.26
C PHE A 315 8.28 -10.86 6.76
N ALA A 316 8.10 -11.84 5.86
CA ALA A 316 6.81 -12.23 5.31
C ALA A 316 5.81 -12.60 6.42
N LYS A 317 6.24 -13.41 7.38
CA LYS A 317 5.41 -13.81 8.52
C LYS A 317 4.93 -12.59 9.30
N ARG A 318 5.83 -11.64 9.56
CA ARG A 318 5.48 -10.43 10.28
C ARG A 318 4.55 -9.50 9.50
N VAL A 319 4.71 -9.41 8.18
CA VAL A 319 3.79 -8.69 7.30
C VAL A 319 2.39 -9.28 7.43
N VAL A 320 2.26 -10.60 7.24
CA VAL A 320 0.97 -11.29 7.30
C VAL A 320 0.31 -11.16 8.67
N GLN A 321 1.07 -11.22 9.76
CA GLN A 321 0.55 -10.99 11.11
C GLN A 321 -0.08 -9.60 11.31
N SER A 322 0.46 -8.54 10.70
CA SER A 322 -0.18 -7.21 10.73
C SER A 322 -1.43 -7.13 9.85
N ALA A 323 -1.47 -7.94 8.78
CA ALA A 323 -2.53 -7.92 7.80
C ALA A 323 -3.79 -8.64 8.28
N ILE A 324 -3.72 -9.39 9.40
CA ILE A 324 -4.88 -9.99 10.06
C ILE A 324 -5.64 -8.86 10.76
N SER A 325 -6.68 -8.36 10.08
CA SER A 325 -7.52 -7.27 10.58
C SER A 325 -8.26 -7.66 11.85
N LYS A 326 -8.14 -6.83 12.90
CA LYS A 326 -8.80 -7.03 14.20
C LYS A 326 -9.91 -6.02 14.42
N GLY A 327 -10.94 -6.00 13.57
CA GLY A 327 -12.08 -5.14 13.85
C GLY A 327 -13.07 -4.96 12.72
N ASN A 328 -14.21 -4.37 13.08
CA ASN A 328 -15.23 -3.95 12.14
C ASN A 328 -14.81 -2.65 11.45
N GLN A 329 -15.16 -2.53 10.17
CA GLN A 329 -14.93 -1.31 9.39
C GLN A 329 -16.25 -0.58 9.18
N THR A 330 -16.19 0.75 9.15
CA THR A 330 -17.27 1.59 8.65
C THR A 330 -16.82 2.15 7.32
N CYS A 331 -17.59 1.84 6.27
CA CYS A 331 -17.27 2.21 4.90
C CYS A 331 -18.29 3.19 4.33
N GLU A 332 -17.81 4.20 3.60
CA GLU A 332 -18.62 5.18 2.87
C GLU A 332 -18.29 5.09 1.37
N CYS A 333 -19.32 5.13 0.53
CA CYS A 333 -19.13 5.25 -0.91
C CYS A 333 -18.88 6.71 -1.30
N THR A 334 -17.82 6.95 -2.07
CA THR A 334 -17.45 8.27 -2.58
C THR A 334 -17.08 8.22 -4.06
N GLY A 335 -17.23 9.35 -4.75
CA GLY A 335 -16.89 9.52 -6.15
C GLY A 335 -15.78 10.55 -6.37
N HIS A 336 -14.85 10.22 -7.26
CA HIS A 336 -13.91 11.20 -7.81
C HIS A 336 -14.49 11.89 -9.05
N ASN A 337 -14.01 13.10 -9.36
CA ASN A 337 -14.44 13.88 -10.52
C ASN A 337 -14.09 13.24 -11.89
N SER A 338 -13.40 12.10 -11.88
CA SER A 338 -13.13 11.24 -13.03
C SER A 338 -14.25 10.22 -13.32
N GLY A 339 -15.31 10.20 -12.52
CA GLY A 339 -16.38 9.19 -12.61
C GLY A 339 -16.06 7.86 -11.94
N SER A 340 -14.92 7.75 -11.26
CA SER A 340 -14.55 6.58 -10.48
C SER A 340 -15.22 6.63 -9.11
N ALA A 341 -16.01 5.59 -8.80
CA ALA A 341 -16.60 5.39 -7.48
C ALA A 341 -15.79 4.34 -6.70
N TYR A 342 -15.52 4.61 -5.42
CA TYR A 342 -14.77 3.72 -4.55
C TYR A 342 -15.24 3.87 -3.11
N MET A 343 -15.02 2.82 -2.33
CA MET A 343 -15.37 2.79 -0.92
C MET A 343 -14.18 3.24 -0.09
N ILE A 344 -14.41 4.18 0.83
CA ILE A 344 -13.45 4.56 1.87
C ILE A 344 -13.87 3.84 3.14
N CYS A 345 -12.97 3.07 3.75
CA CYS A 345 -13.25 2.30 4.96
C CYS A 345 -12.34 2.72 6.09
N THR A 346 -12.94 3.09 7.22
CA THR A 346 -12.25 3.42 8.47
C THR A 346 -12.42 2.30 9.48
N MET A 347 -11.36 2.00 10.22
CA MET A 347 -11.41 1.01 11.30
C MET A 347 -12.15 1.60 12.50
N LYS A 348 -13.10 0.86 13.07
CA LYS A 348 -13.66 1.25 14.38
C LYS A 348 -12.56 1.07 15.43
N LYS A 349 -12.18 2.16 16.11
CA LYS A 349 -11.32 2.07 17.29
C LYS A 349 -12.00 1.15 18.31
N SER A 350 -11.41 -0.01 18.58
CA SER A 350 -11.83 -0.86 19.68
C SER A 350 -11.81 -0.02 20.95
N SER A 351 -12.97 0.19 21.57
CA SER A 351 -13.06 0.82 22.89
C SER A 351 -12.19 -0.01 23.83
N ASN A 352 -11.12 0.58 24.37
CA ASN A 352 -10.15 -0.02 25.29
C ASN A 352 -10.76 -1.09 26.22
N LYS A 353 -10.81 -2.34 25.75
CA LYS A 353 -10.80 -3.49 26.62
C LYS A 353 -9.35 -3.91 26.66
N LYS A 354 -8.78 -3.87 27.87
CA LYS A 354 -7.47 -4.47 28.16
C LYS A 354 -7.42 -5.83 27.45
N PRO A 355 -6.36 -6.14 26.68
CA PRO A 355 -6.23 -7.45 26.10
C PRO A 355 -6.20 -8.45 27.26
N THR A 356 -7.24 -9.28 27.36
CA THR A 356 -7.15 -10.54 28.06
C THR A 356 -6.11 -11.36 27.31
N ASN A 357 -5.07 -11.80 28.02
CA ASN A 357 -4.09 -12.77 27.53
C ASN A 357 -4.83 -14.07 27.23
N GLU A 358 -5.46 -14.15 26.07
CA GLU A 358 -5.68 -15.41 25.38
C GLU A 358 -4.72 -15.39 24.21
N GLN A 359 -3.56 -15.98 24.46
CA GLN A 359 -2.63 -16.39 23.44
C GLN A 359 -3.41 -17.25 22.45
N ASN A 360 -3.59 -16.74 21.23
CA ASN A 360 -3.64 -17.63 20.08
C ASN A 360 -2.26 -18.27 20.01
N ASP A 361 -2.09 -19.40 20.70
CA ASP A 361 -1.01 -20.36 20.45
C ASP A 361 -1.17 -20.84 19.01
N TYR A 362 -0.60 -20.08 18.08
CA TYR A 362 -0.26 -20.60 16.77
C TYR A 362 0.91 -21.55 17.00
N ASP A 363 0.61 -22.84 16.92
CA ASP A 363 1.57 -23.91 17.09
C ASP A 363 2.73 -23.75 16.09
N PHE A 364 3.93 -23.47 16.64
CA PHE A 364 5.16 -23.25 15.89
C PHE A 364 6.00 -24.54 15.77
N SER A 365 5.45 -25.70 16.13
CA SER A 365 6.19 -26.96 16.20
C SER A 365 6.42 -27.66 14.86
N ASP A 366 5.63 -27.35 13.81
CA ASP A 366 5.67 -28.06 12.52
C ASP A 366 6.78 -27.61 11.55
N TRP A 367 7.71 -26.78 12.00
CA TRP A 367 8.73 -26.20 11.12
C TRP A 367 10.11 -26.82 11.38
N ASP A 368 10.45 -27.81 10.54
CA ASP A 368 11.79 -28.38 10.46
C ASP A 368 12.77 -27.33 9.92
N TRP A 369 13.35 -26.57 10.83
CA TRP A 369 14.52 -25.74 10.55
C TRP A 369 15.71 -26.67 10.30
N GLN A 370 15.87 -27.17 9.09
CA GLN A 370 17.11 -27.88 8.71
C GLN A 370 18.28 -26.91 8.85
N PHE A 371 19.05 -27.09 9.93
CA PHE A 371 20.31 -26.41 10.16
C PHE A 371 21.34 -27.03 9.20
N GLU A 372 21.53 -26.44 8.02
CA GLU A 372 22.79 -26.61 7.32
C GLU A 372 23.86 -25.80 8.07
N ASP A 373 24.49 -26.46 9.04
CA ASP A 373 25.76 -26.02 9.60
C ASP A 373 26.79 -26.06 8.48
N TYR A 374 27.07 -24.90 7.88
CA TYR A 374 28.30 -24.72 7.11
C TYR A 374 29.45 -24.69 8.11
N THR A 375 29.98 -25.87 8.40
CA THR A 375 31.29 -26.01 9.04
C THR A 375 32.33 -25.37 8.12
N VAL A 376 32.95 -24.31 8.64
CA VAL A 376 34.12 -23.70 8.02
C VAL A 376 35.27 -24.69 8.22
N ASN A 377 35.75 -25.27 7.13
CA ASN A 377 37.13 -25.74 7.02
C ASN A 377 37.94 -24.68 6.29
#